data_AF-A0A7Z8ZWD2-F1
#
_entry.id   AF-A0A7Z8ZWD2-F1
#
_cell.length_a   1.000
_cell.length_b   1.000
_cell.length_c   1.000
_cell.angle_alpha   90.00
_cell.angle_beta   90.00
_cell.angle_gamma   90.00
#
_symmetry.space_group_name_H-M   'P 1'
#
loop_
_entity.id
_entity.type
_entity.pdbx_description
1 polymer ?
#
loop_
_entity_poly.entity_id
_entity_poly.type
_entity_poly.pdbx_seq_one_letter_code
_entity_poly.pdbx_strand_id
1 'polypeptide(L)'
;MYSSEYIEAHRRQFDNGAAKFQKFKPNVTYQKGIVGDEFGNSFWLSKDHADIIQDVAKGDNRLYETLLGFDEGYLGDGPLYRLDVSPEVISEKGISIPSGNEKSANSWWRPGGRTYPDDMPEGVMQGISTKKGEHIWSVVN
;
A
#
# COMPACT_ATOMS: atom_id res chain seq x y z
N MET A 1 2.94 -13.81 18.35
CA MET A 1 3.63 -12.52 18.53
C MET A 1 4.95 -12.63 17.78
N TYR A 2 5.28 -11.67 16.91
CA TYR A 2 6.55 -11.69 16.17
C TYR A 2 7.73 -11.29 17.08
N SER A 3 8.93 -11.79 16.78
CA SER A 3 10.13 -11.36 17.49
C SER A 3 10.48 -9.92 17.14
N SER A 4 11.23 -9.24 18.01
CA SER A 4 11.70 -7.87 17.76
C SER A 4 12.55 -7.80 16.50
N GLU A 5 13.40 -8.80 16.26
CA GLU A 5 14.26 -8.90 15.08
C GLU A 5 13.42 -9.02 13.80
N TYR A 6 12.33 -9.79 13.84
CA TYR A 6 11.43 -9.92 12.68
C TYR A 6 10.69 -8.61 12.39
N ILE A 7 10.22 -7.92 13.43
CA ILE A 7 9.56 -6.62 13.28
C ILE A 7 10.52 -5.59 12.68
N GLU A 8 11.77 -5.56 13.16
CA GLU A 8 12.78 -4.66 12.64
C GLU A 8 13.15 -4.99 11.18
N ALA A 9 13.35 -6.28 10.86
CA ALA A 9 13.64 -6.73 9.50
C ALA A 9 12.50 -6.40 8.52
N HIS A 10 11.24 -6.52 8.97
CA HIS A 10 10.06 -6.13 8.18
C HIS A 10 10.06 -4.62 7.92
N ARG A 11 10.27 -3.80 8.95
CA ARG A 11 10.30 -2.33 8.79
C ARG A 11 11.38 -1.86 7.82
N ARG A 12 12.56 -2.49 7.85
CA ARG A 12 13.67 -2.17 6.93
C ARG A 12 13.34 -2.39 5.45
N GLN A 13 12.31 -3.18 5.13
CA GLN A 13 11.84 -3.31 3.74
C GLN A 13 11.30 -1.98 3.17
N PHE A 14 11.01 -0.99 4.03
CA PHE A 14 10.41 0.29 3.66
C PHE A 14 11.37 1.48 3.83
N ASP A 15 12.66 1.22 4.05
CA ASP A 15 13.68 2.26 4.26
C ASP A 15 13.80 3.21 3.04
N ASN A 16 13.49 2.71 1.83
CA ASN A 16 13.46 3.49 0.59
C ASN A 16 12.12 4.18 0.31
N GLY A 17 11.14 4.04 1.22
CA GLY A 17 9.78 4.53 1.03
C GLY A 17 8.77 3.40 0.84
N ALA A 18 7.51 3.81 0.71
CA ALA A 18 6.38 2.91 0.56
C ALA A 18 5.44 3.41 -0.53
N ALA A 19 4.75 2.48 -1.19
CA ALA A 19 3.84 2.81 -2.28
C ALA A 19 2.54 2.01 -2.22
N LYS A 20 1.48 2.59 -2.80
CA LYS A 20 0.15 1.98 -2.88
C LYS A 20 -0.45 2.23 -4.26
N PHE A 21 -1.10 1.21 -4.81
CA PHE A 21 -1.97 1.33 -5.98
C PHE A 21 -3.44 1.37 -5.55
N GLN A 22 -4.23 2.28 -6.13
CA GLN A 22 -5.66 2.38 -5.85
C GLN A 22 -6.45 2.94 -7.03
N LYS A 23 -7.71 2.52 -7.17
CA LYS A 23 -8.62 2.97 -8.23
C LYS A 23 -9.21 4.37 -8.04
N PHE A 24 -9.19 4.89 -6.81
CA PHE A 24 -9.75 6.21 -6.51
C PHE A 24 -8.65 7.26 -6.49
N LYS A 25 -8.86 8.37 -7.19
CA LYS A 25 -7.95 9.52 -7.15
C LYS A 25 -7.83 10.04 -5.71
N PRO A 26 -6.60 10.37 -5.22
CA PRO A 26 -6.44 11.06 -3.95
C PRO A 26 -7.32 12.32 -3.87
N ASN A 27 -8.05 12.47 -2.76
CA ASN A 27 -9.08 13.48 -2.62
C ASN A 27 -8.98 14.15 -1.24
N VAL A 28 -8.82 15.46 -1.20
CA VAL A 28 -8.63 16.24 0.04
C VAL A 28 -9.91 16.46 0.85
N THR A 29 -11.10 16.28 0.26
CA THR A 29 -12.39 16.48 0.93
C THR A 29 -13.00 15.16 1.41
N TYR A 30 -12.90 14.11 0.60
CA TYR A 30 -13.35 12.77 0.99
C TYR A 30 -12.55 12.26 2.19
N GLN A 31 -13.22 11.74 3.22
CA GLN A 31 -12.60 11.34 4.50
C GLN A 31 -11.64 12.39 5.08
N LYS A 32 -11.92 13.69 4.85
CA LYS A 32 -11.04 14.81 5.26
C LYS A 32 -9.61 14.70 4.70
N GLY A 33 -9.43 14.00 3.59
CA GLY A 33 -8.13 13.77 2.95
C GLY A 33 -7.31 12.67 3.58
N ILE A 34 -7.90 11.81 4.41
CA ILE A 34 -7.22 10.62 4.94
C ILE A 34 -7.29 9.48 3.91
N VAL A 35 -6.13 8.87 3.67
CA VAL A 35 -5.97 7.69 2.83
C VAL A 35 -6.24 6.44 3.67
N GLY A 36 -7.03 5.51 3.12
CA GLY A 36 -7.36 4.26 3.78
C GLY A 36 -8.83 4.14 4.19
N ASP A 37 -9.07 3.27 5.17
CA ASP A 37 -10.39 3.07 5.77
C ASP A 37 -10.82 4.25 6.66
N GLU A 38 -12.02 4.17 7.24
CA GLU A 38 -12.59 5.19 8.11
C GLU A 38 -11.81 5.43 9.42
N PHE A 39 -10.93 4.50 9.79
CA PHE A 39 -10.01 4.60 10.92
C PHE A 39 -8.62 5.10 10.47
N GLY A 40 -8.45 5.35 9.18
CA GLY A 40 -7.21 5.82 8.56
C GLY A 40 -6.19 4.72 8.31
N ASN A 41 -6.53 3.43 8.42
CA ASN A 41 -5.60 2.36 8.12
C ASN A 41 -5.46 2.21 6.61
N SER A 42 -4.21 2.13 6.15
CA SER A 42 -3.89 1.97 4.73
C SER A 42 -2.76 0.97 4.58
N PHE A 43 -2.91 0.05 3.62
CA PHE A 43 -1.92 -0.95 3.24
C PHE A 43 -0.97 -0.40 2.17
N TRP A 44 0.32 -0.70 2.33
CA TRP A 44 1.44 -0.22 1.52
C TRP A 44 2.43 -1.34 1.21
N LEU A 45 3.00 -1.29 0.01
CA LEU A 45 4.15 -2.08 -0.41
C LEU A 45 5.44 -1.31 -0.15
N SER A 46 6.57 -2.00 -0.07
CA SER A 46 7.88 -1.33 -0.20
C SER A 46 7.95 -0.65 -1.57
N LYS A 47 8.58 0.53 -1.64
CA LYS A 47 8.74 1.27 -2.90
C LYS A 47 9.42 0.42 -3.99
N ASP A 48 10.49 -0.30 -3.64
CA ASP A 48 11.28 -1.10 -4.58
C ASP A 48 10.42 -2.16 -5.28
N HIS A 49 9.55 -2.87 -4.55
CA HIS A 49 8.63 -3.83 -5.16
C HIS A 49 7.54 -3.15 -5.99
N ALA A 50 7.02 -2.00 -5.55
CA ALA A 50 6.03 -1.26 -6.33
C ALA A 50 6.59 -0.75 -7.67
N ASP A 51 7.87 -0.36 -7.70
CA ASP A 51 8.57 0.01 -8.94
C ASP A 51 8.64 -1.17 -9.92
N ILE A 52 8.98 -2.36 -9.43
CA ILE A 52 9.01 -3.59 -10.24
C ILE A 52 7.61 -3.93 -10.75
N ILE A 53 6.59 -3.91 -9.89
CA ILE A 53 5.20 -4.19 -10.30
C ILE A 53 4.78 -3.25 -11.42
N GLN A 54 5.07 -1.95 -11.29
CA GLN A 54 4.69 -0.97 -12.29
C GLN A 54 5.41 -1.20 -13.63
N ASP A 55 6.70 -1.52 -13.61
CA ASP A 55 7.47 -1.82 -14.83
C ASP A 55 6.98 -3.10 -15.53
N VAL A 56 6.58 -4.12 -14.76
CA VAL A 56 6.04 -5.38 -15.28
C VAL A 56 4.61 -5.19 -15.80
N ALA A 57 3.75 -4.49 -15.04
CA ALA A 57 2.35 -4.32 -15.37
C ALA A 57 2.13 -3.46 -16.62
N LYS A 58 3.00 -2.48 -16.89
CA LYS A 58 2.94 -1.61 -18.09
C LYS A 58 1.56 -0.99 -18.35
N GLY A 59 0.86 -0.64 -17.28
CA GLY A 59 -0.49 -0.07 -17.35
C GLY A 59 -1.63 -1.08 -17.50
N ASP A 60 -1.36 -2.39 -17.51
CA ASP A 60 -2.42 -3.39 -17.52
C ASP A 60 -2.99 -3.59 -16.10
N ASN A 61 -4.22 -3.11 -15.88
CA ASN A 61 -4.92 -3.27 -14.61
C ASN A 61 -5.15 -4.74 -14.23
N ARG A 62 -5.30 -5.66 -15.18
CA ARG A 62 -5.45 -7.10 -14.89
C ARG A 62 -4.16 -7.69 -14.35
N LEU A 63 -3.02 -7.23 -14.88
CA LEU A 63 -1.72 -7.65 -14.41
C LEU A 63 -1.41 -7.05 -13.04
N TYR A 64 -1.78 -5.80 -12.79
CA TYR A 64 -1.75 -5.23 -11.43
C TYR A 64 -2.59 -6.03 -10.45
N GLU A 65 -3.82 -6.42 -10.81
CA GLU A 65 -4.67 -7.26 -9.95
C GLU A 65 -3.99 -8.58 -9.61
N THR A 66 -3.45 -9.26 -10.63
CA THR A 66 -2.74 -10.53 -10.45
C THR A 66 -1.56 -10.39 -9.50
N LEU A 67 -0.67 -9.42 -9.76
CA LEU A 67 0.54 -9.19 -8.97
C LEU A 67 0.23 -8.77 -7.53
N LEU A 68 -0.84 -7.99 -7.33
CA LEU A 68 -1.24 -7.48 -6.02
C LEU A 68 -2.15 -8.44 -5.25
N GLY A 69 -2.54 -9.58 -5.85
CA GLY A 69 -3.43 -10.55 -5.22
C GLY A 69 -4.88 -10.08 -5.10
N PHE A 70 -5.37 -9.30 -6.06
CA PHE A 70 -6.76 -8.92 -6.17
C PHE A 70 -7.53 -9.87 -7.11
N ASP A 71 -8.84 -9.98 -6.88
CA ASP A 71 -9.73 -10.64 -7.81
C ASP A 71 -9.76 -9.88 -9.15
N GLU A 72 -9.83 -10.63 -10.26
CA GLU A 72 -9.98 -10.04 -11.60
C GLU A 72 -11.23 -9.13 -11.63
N GLY A 73 -11.08 -7.87 -12.04
CA GLY A 73 -12.17 -6.88 -12.04
C GLY A 73 -12.05 -5.81 -10.97
N TYR A 74 -11.29 -6.07 -9.90
CA TYR A 74 -11.28 -5.25 -8.70
C TYR A 74 -10.90 -3.77 -8.90
N LEU A 75 -9.85 -3.51 -9.69
CA LEU A 75 -9.33 -2.19 -10.04
C LEU A 75 -10.13 -1.53 -11.16
N GLY A 76 -10.91 -2.31 -11.92
CA GLY A 76 -11.68 -1.85 -13.08
C GLY A 76 -10.81 -1.38 -14.25
N ASP A 77 -11.42 -0.65 -15.18
CA ASP A 77 -10.77 -0.18 -16.43
C ASP A 77 -10.44 1.32 -16.41
N GLY A 78 -10.69 1.99 -15.29
CA GLY A 78 -10.39 3.41 -15.10
C GLY A 78 -8.91 3.67 -14.75
N PRO A 79 -8.55 4.95 -14.55
CA PRO A 79 -7.20 5.30 -14.11
C PRO A 79 -6.81 4.61 -12.80
N LEU A 80 -5.61 4.03 -12.77
CA LEU A 80 -4.97 3.50 -11.59
C LEU A 80 -4.01 4.54 -11.03
N TYR A 81 -4.13 4.82 -9.74
CA TYR A 81 -3.31 5.82 -9.06
C TYR A 81 -2.27 5.14 -8.19
N ARG A 82 -1.01 5.52 -8.39
CA ARG A 82 0.08 5.19 -7.48
C ARG A 82 0.31 6.34 -6.52
N LEU A 83 0.40 6.04 -5.24
CA LEU A 83 0.77 6.95 -4.17
C LEU A 83 2.14 6.53 -3.64
N ASP A 84 3.06 7.48 -3.46
CA ASP A 84 4.38 7.24 -2.86
C ASP A 84 4.52 8.07 -1.59
N VAL A 85 4.99 7.43 -0.52
CA VAL A 85 5.30 8.02 0.79
C VAL A 85 6.81 7.98 0.99
N SER A 86 7.40 9.10 1.42
CA SER A 86 8.85 9.21 1.64
C SER A 86 9.29 8.49 2.93
N PRO A 87 10.58 8.15 3.06
CA PRO A 87 11.14 7.62 4.31
C PRO A 87 10.88 8.52 5.52
N GLU A 88 10.88 9.86 5.36
CA GLU A 88 10.61 10.77 6.47
C GLU A 88 9.19 10.59 7.02
N VAL A 89 8.19 10.54 6.12
CA VAL A 89 6.79 10.33 6.53
C VAL A 89 6.60 8.96 7.18
N ILE A 90 7.27 7.92 6.68
CA ILE A 90 7.24 6.58 7.30
C ILE A 90 7.84 6.63 8.70
N SER A 91 8.94 7.35 8.91
CA SER A 91 9.55 7.52 10.22
C SER A 91 8.62 8.26 11.20
N GLU A 92 7.85 9.24 10.72
CA GLU A 92 6.91 10.01 11.56
C GLU A 92 5.65 9.21 11.92
N LYS A 93 5.11 8.46 10.96
CA LYS A 93 3.83 7.73 11.10
C LYS A 93 4.01 6.34 11.70
N GLY A 94 5.17 5.74 11.45
CA GLY A 94 5.44 4.34 11.70
C GLY A 94 4.73 3.43 10.71
N ILE A 95 5.39 2.33 10.38
CA ILE A 95 4.80 1.22 9.63
C ILE A 95 4.82 -0.06 10.48
N SER A 96 3.71 -0.79 10.46
CA SER A 96 3.52 -2.03 11.20
C SER A 96 3.25 -3.20 10.28
N ILE A 97 3.54 -4.41 10.78
CA ILE A 97 3.07 -5.64 10.17
C ILE A 97 1.52 -5.63 10.29
N PRO A 98 0.78 -5.82 9.18
CA PRO A 98 -0.68 -5.90 9.23
C PRO A 98 -1.14 -7.01 10.18
N SER A 99 -2.21 -6.76 10.92
CA SER A 99 -2.75 -7.71 11.90
C SER A 99 -3.85 -8.61 11.32
N GLY A 100 -4.44 -8.22 10.20
CA GLY A 100 -5.63 -8.84 9.62
C GLY A 100 -6.94 -8.32 10.25
N ASN A 101 -6.87 -7.46 11.27
CA ASN A 101 -8.03 -6.82 11.88
C ASN A 101 -8.36 -5.46 11.24
N GLU A 102 -7.53 -4.98 10.31
CA GLU A 102 -7.80 -3.77 9.55
C GLU A 102 -9.04 -3.98 8.66
N LYS A 103 -9.91 -2.96 8.53
CA LYS A 103 -11.19 -3.09 7.82
C LYS A 103 -11.03 -3.49 6.35
N SER A 104 -9.86 -3.18 5.76
CA SER A 104 -9.52 -3.52 4.37
C SER A 104 -8.80 -4.86 4.20
N ALA A 105 -8.54 -5.61 5.27
CA ALA A 105 -8.05 -6.99 5.15
C ALA A 105 -9.14 -7.86 4.51
N ASN A 106 -8.75 -8.74 3.59
CA ASN A 106 -9.66 -9.61 2.82
C ASN A 106 -9.32 -11.09 3.03
N SER A 107 -10.02 -12.00 2.34
CA SER A 107 -9.78 -13.45 2.41
C SER A 107 -8.41 -13.89 1.89
N TRP A 108 -7.70 -13.03 1.15
CA TRP A 108 -6.37 -13.28 0.62
C TRP A 108 -5.26 -12.87 1.59
N TRP A 109 -5.57 -12.03 2.59
CA TRP A 109 -4.61 -11.63 3.61
C TRP A 109 -4.00 -12.84 4.34
N ARG A 110 -2.70 -12.76 4.64
CA ARG A 110 -1.95 -13.76 5.40
C ARG A 110 -1.11 -13.06 6.49
N PRO A 111 -0.94 -13.69 7.67
CA PRO A 111 0.01 -13.19 8.65
C PRO A 111 1.44 -13.22 8.08
N GLY A 112 2.25 -12.23 8.46
CA GLY A 112 3.68 -12.14 8.08
C GLY A 112 4.06 -10.83 7.39
N GLY A 113 3.09 -9.97 7.07
CA GLY A 113 3.36 -8.71 6.40
C GLY A 113 3.93 -8.92 5.00
N ARG A 114 3.32 -9.86 4.28
CA ARG A 114 3.63 -10.18 2.89
C ARG A 114 2.31 -10.41 2.15
N THR A 115 2.25 -9.90 0.93
CA THR A 115 1.11 -10.13 0.02
C THR A 115 1.05 -11.60 -0.40
N TYR A 116 -0.13 -12.03 -0.84
CA TYR A 116 -0.34 -13.35 -1.44
C TYR A 116 -1.00 -13.14 -2.81
N PRO A 117 -0.59 -13.84 -3.88
CA PRO A 117 0.34 -14.99 -3.89
C PRO A 117 1.83 -14.64 -3.99
N ASP A 118 2.19 -13.43 -4.41
CA ASP A 118 3.56 -13.11 -4.88
C ASP A 118 4.54 -12.68 -3.78
N ASP A 119 4.18 -12.82 -2.50
CA ASP A 119 5.08 -12.74 -1.35
C ASP A 119 5.83 -11.39 -1.23
N MET A 120 5.24 -10.27 -1.64
CA MET A 120 5.88 -8.95 -1.54
C MET A 120 5.68 -8.32 -0.16
N PRO A 121 6.65 -7.56 0.41
CA PRO A 121 6.49 -6.88 1.69
C PRO A 121 5.25 -5.99 1.75
N GLU A 122 4.42 -6.18 2.77
CA GLU A 122 3.20 -5.45 3.03
C GLU A 122 3.20 -4.87 4.44
N GLY A 123 2.91 -3.58 4.56
CA GLY A 123 2.82 -2.87 5.83
C GLY A 123 1.55 -2.02 5.93
N VAL A 124 1.17 -1.68 7.16
CA VAL A 124 0.06 -0.78 7.45
C VAL A 124 0.58 0.50 8.08
N MET A 125 0.05 1.63 7.60
CA MET A 125 0.24 2.95 8.21
C MET A 125 -1.12 3.57 8.49
N GLN A 126 -1.20 4.35 9.57
CA GLN A 126 -2.42 5.02 9.99
C GLN A 126 -2.35 6.53 9.73
N GLY A 127 -3.41 7.09 9.15
CA GLY A 127 -3.61 8.53 9.07
C GLY A 127 -2.69 9.26 8.09
N ILE A 128 -2.33 8.61 6.98
CA ILE A 128 -1.68 9.25 5.83
C ILE A 128 -2.64 10.26 5.20
N SER A 129 -2.19 11.48 4.99
CA SER A 129 -3.04 12.61 4.60
C SER A 129 -2.64 13.22 3.25
N THR A 130 -3.56 13.10 2.29
CA THR A 130 -3.52 13.86 1.03
C THR A 130 -3.53 15.36 1.29
N LYS A 131 -4.32 15.82 2.28
CA LYS A 131 -4.45 17.25 2.58
C LYS A 131 -3.14 17.87 3.09
N LYS A 132 -2.34 17.09 3.81
CA LYS A 132 -1.03 17.54 4.34
C LYS A 132 0.12 17.33 3.37
N GLY A 133 -0.10 16.66 2.24
CA GLY A 133 0.97 16.33 1.29
C GLY A 133 1.91 15.24 1.79
N GLU A 134 1.43 14.33 2.65
CA GLU A 134 2.22 13.21 3.21
C GLU A 134 2.53 12.10 2.17
N HIS A 135 2.13 12.32 0.92
CA HIS A 135 2.41 11.45 -0.21
C HIS A 135 2.42 12.30 -1.51
N ILE A 136 3.05 11.77 -2.56
CA ILE A 136 2.83 12.23 -3.94
C ILE A 136 2.03 11.17 -4.70
N TRP A 137 1.46 11.51 -5.86
CA TRP A 137 0.74 10.54 -6.66
C TRP A 137 0.84 10.77 -8.17
N SER A 138 0.66 9.70 -8.94
CA SER A 138 0.62 9.70 -10.41
C SER A 138 -0.39 8.67 -10.94
N VAL A 139 -0.78 8.81 -12.22
CA VAL A 139 -1.54 7.78 -12.94
C VAL A 139 -0.54 6.82 -13.60
N VAL A 140 -0.79 5.51 -13.53
CA VAL A 140 0.18 4.47 -13.93
C VAL A 140 -0.33 3.50 -15.00
N ASN A 141 -1.51 3.75 -15.55
CA ASN A 141 -2.09 3.03 -16.68
C ASN A 141 -2.55 3.96 -17.80
#